data_AF-A0A9D4LJQ4-F1
#
_entry.id   AF-A0A9D4LJQ4-F1
#
_cell.length_a   1.000
_cell.length_b   1.000
_cell.length_c   1.000
_cell.angle_alpha   90.00
_cell.angle_beta   90.00
_cell.angle_gamma   90.00
#
_symmetry.space_group_name_H-M   'P 1'
#
loop_
_entity.id
_entity.type
_entity.pdbx_description
1 polymer ?
#
loop_
_entity_poly.entity_id
_entity_poly.type
_entity_poly.pdbx_seq_one_letter_code
_entity_poly.pdbx_strand_id
1 'polypeptide(L)'
;MVDHVEENREASKKKSKKPIESGIIYLSSIPTLMNVTILRRYFEVFGEVGRIFLQPNVKAKSRGKRGRVFSEGWVEFKNKKIAKSVAASLNCMPIGGKKKNKWREELWNIKYLHRFKWAHLNERLAYEKAVHSQRMRAEISQAKREANFYVQNAEKNERLKKLAKRKLKGDKNEKVQESGIDQDSSFAESERIYKVRLKETDEEIMKKKRLKEAKDSKKTRRKNLNSEEMQGDELSKQKSFLTKIFSAGAGADSEQEDD
;
A
#
# COMPACT_ATOMS: atom_id res chain seq x y z
N MET A 1 36.74 34.72 -46.97
CA MET A 1 37.04 34.98 -45.55
C MET A 1 35.69 35.18 -44.87
N VAL A 2 35.32 34.25 -43.99
CA VAL A 2 34.44 34.37 -42.78
C VAL A 2 33.06 35.04 -42.96
N ASP A 3 31.91 34.45 -42.61
CA ASP A 3 31.61 33.50 -41.53
C ASP A 3 30.32 32.71 -41.82
N HIS A 4 30.42 31.38 -41.73
CA HIS A 4 29.31 30.47 -41.47
C HIS A 4 29.17 30.33 -39.96
N VAL A 5 28.30 31.09 -39.28
CA VAL A 5 27.93 30.79 -37.89
C VAL A 5 26.50 31.21 -37.57
N GLU A 6 25.75 30.26 -37.01
CA GLU A 6 24.51 30.39 -36.22
C GLU A 6 23.26 29.67 -36.75
N GLU A 7 23.44 28.47 -37.28
CA GLU A 7 22.41 27.42 -37.18
C GLU A 7 22.63 26.59 -35.90
N ASN A 8 22.43 27.19 -34.72
CA ASN A 8 22.37 26.42 -33.48
C ASN A 8 21.60 27.15 -32.37
N ARG A 9 20.30 27.39 -32.57
CA ARG A 9 19.39 27.73 -31.46
C ARG A 9 18.60 26.50 -31.04
N GLU A 10 19.23 25.76 -30.14
CA GLU A 10 18.61 25.20 -28.95
C GLU A 10 17.41 24.28 -29.19
N ALA A 11 17.74 23.01 -29.47
CA ALA A 11 16.93 21.87 -29.09
C ALA A 11 16.68 21.87 -27.57
N SER A 12 15.71 22.66 -27.12
CA SER A 12 15.23 22.69 -25.75
C SER A 12 14.62 21.33 -25.41
N LYS A 13 15.41 20.50 -24.71
CA LYS A 13 14.99 19.23 -24.12
C LYS A 13 13.68 19.43 -23.37
N LYS A 14 12.58 18.92 -23.94
CA LYS A 14 11.25 18.87 -23.31
C LYS A 14 11.37 18.09 -21.99
N LYS A 15 11.61 18.78 -20.87
CA LYS A 15 11.48 18.20 -19.53
C LYS A 15 10.05 17.66 -19.43
N SER A 16 9.91 16.34 -19.29
CA SER A 16 8.62 15.70 -19.09
C SER A 16 7.92 16.39 -17.90
N LYS A 17 6.82 17.09 -18.19
CA LYS A 17 6.08 17.82 -17.15
C LYS A 17 5.61 16.78 -16.13
N LYS A 18 6.07 16.90 -14.88
CA LYS A 18 5.57 16.06 -13.78
C LYS A 18 4.04 16.08 -13.79
N PRO A 19 3.37 14.93 -13.58
CA PRO A 19 1.92 14.88 -13.62
C PRO A 19 1.33 15.89 -12.64
N ILE A 20 0.29 16.59 -13.08
CA ILE A 20 -0.40 17.57 -12.25
C ILE A 20 -1.08 16.81 -11.12
N GLU A 21 -0.63 17.05 -9.90
CA GLU A 21 -1.23 16.47 -8.71
C GLU A 21 -2.43 17.30 -8.25
N SER A 22 -3.49 16.62 -7.81
CA SER A 22 -4.61 17.26 -7.15
C SER A 22 -4.24 17.79 -5.78
N GLY A 23 -4.98 18.80 -5.33
CA GLY A 23 -4.80 19.40 -4.01
C GLY A 23 -6.15 19.63 -3.35
N ILE A 24 -6.20 19.45 -2.04
CA ILE A 24 -7.43 19.60 -1.26
C ILE A 24 -7.31 20.82 -0.36
N ILE A 25 -8.41 21.57 -0.35
CA ILE A 25 -8.64 22.66 0.56
C ILE A 25 -9.69 22.23 1.58
N TYR A 26 -9.43 22.56 2.85
CA TYR A 26 -10.35 22.42 3.97
C TYR A 26 -11.02 23.76 4.26
N LEU A 27 -12.34 23.71 4.48
CA LEU A 27 -13.18 24.81 4.89
C LEU A 27 -13.63 24.53 6.33
N SER A 28 -13.16 25.34 7.28
CA SER A 28 -13.50 25.16 8.71
C SER A 28 -14.91 25.63 9.05
N SER A 29 -15.46 26.53 8.24
CA SER A 29 -16.81 27.06 8.41
C SER A 29 -17.43 27.22 7.03
N ILE A 30 -18.68 26.77 6.89
CA ILE A 30 -19.45 26.92 5.66
C ILE A 30 -20.64 27.84 5.97
N PRO A 31 -20.83 28.90 5.18
CA PRO A 31 -21.96 29.80 5.37
C PRO A 31 -23.30 29.08 5.35
N THR A 32 -24.22 29.56 6.17
CA THR A 32 -25.57 29.00 6.21
C THR A 32 -26.24 29.11 4.84
N LEU A 33 -27.02 28.09 4.44
CA LEU A 33 -27.67 28.00 3.11
C LEU A 33 -26.73 27.78 1.92
N MET A 34 -25.41 27.66 2.13
CA MET A 34 -24.48 27.38 1.06
C MET A 34 -24.42 25.88 0.76
N ASN A 35 -24.77 25.50 -0.47
CA ASN A 35 -24.76 24.12 -0.95
C ASN A 35 -23.50 23.81 -1.77
N VAL A 36 -23.24 22.52 -2.01
CA VAL A 36 -22.14 22.02 -2.85
C VAL A 36 -22.10 22.70 -4.22
N THR A 37 -23.25 22.89 -4.85
CA THR A 37 -23.37 23.56 -6.17
C THR A 37 -22.88 25.00 -6.14
N ILE A 38 -23.17 25.73 -5.06
CA ILE A 38 -22.78 27.13 -4.89
C ILE A 38 -21.27 27.22 -4.66
N LEU A 39 -20.73 26.35 -3.80
CA LEU A 39 -19.29 26.26 -3.56
C LEU A 39 -18.54 25.91 -4.84
N ARG A 40 -19.03 24.93 -5.62
CA ARG A 40 -18.45 24.58 -6.91
C ARG A 40 -18.37 25.80 -7.82
N ARG A 41 -19.49 26.47 -8.07
CA ARG A 41 -19.55 27.65 -8.93
C ARG A 41 -18.62 28.77 -8.46
N TYR A 42 -18.48 28.96 -7.15
CA TYR A 42 -17.59 29.97 -6.59
C TYR A 42 -16.12 29.63 -6.85
N PHE A 43 -15.70 28.38 -6.56
CA PHE A 43 -14.31 27.97 -6.67
C PHE A 43 -13.86 27.67 -8.09
N GLU A 44 -14.78 27.35 -8.98
CA GLU A 44 -14.52 27.08 -10.40
C GLU A 44 -13.93 28.29 -11.14
N VAL A 45 -14.19 29.50 -10.65
CA VAL A 45 -13.57 30.74 -11.16
C VAL A 45 -12.04 30.73 -11.02
N PHE A 46 -11.50 30.07 -10.00
CA PHE A 46 -10.06 30.01 -9.75
C PHE A 46 -9.39 28.83 -10.46
N GLY A 47 -10.15 27.80 -10.81
CA GLY A 47 -9.65 26.63 -11.51
C GLY A 47 -10.56 25.43 -11.41
N GLU A 48 -10.17 24.35 -12.07
CA GLU A 48 -11.02 23.17 -12.18
C GLU A 48 -11.19 22.43 -10.84
N VAL A 49 -12.45 22.37 -10.38
CA VAL A 49 -12.86 21.74 -9.13
C VAL A 49 -13.31 20.30 -9.37
N GLY A 50 -12.71 19.36 -8.65
CA GLY A 50 -13.08 17.94 -8.65
C GLY A 50 -14.20 17.65 -7.64
N ARG A 51 -13.88 16.82 -6.66
CA ARG A 51 -14.84 16.38 -5.63
C ARG A 51 -15.02 17.43 -4.54
N ILE A 52 -16.24 17.50 -4.00
CA ILE A 52 -16.60 18.37 -2.88
C ILE A 52 -17.40 17.55 -1.89
N PHE A 53 -17.04 17.65 -0.61
CA PHE A 53 -17.73 16.97 0.48
C PHE A 53 -17.97 18.00 1.58
N LEU A 54 -19.19 18.05 2.09
CA LEU A 54 -19.56 18.93 3.18
C LEU A 54 -20.10 18.06 4.31
N GLN A 55 -19.50 18.18 5.49
CA GLN A 55 -19.93 17.47 6.68
C GLN A 55 -21.20 18.15 7.21
N PRO A 56 -22.34 17.44 7.27
CA PRO A 56 -23.55 17.98 7.86
C PRO A 56 -23.34 18.22 9.35
N ASN A 57 -23.76 19.40 9.82
CA ASN A 57 -23.71 19.75 11.23
C ASN A 57 -24.88 19.07 11.96
N VAL A 58 -24.60 17.97 12.66
CA VAL A 58 -25.61 17.21 13.43
C VAL A 58 -26.16 17.96 14.63
N LYS A 59 -25.44 18.95 15.16
CA LYS A 59 -25.85 19.75 16.33
C LYS A 59 -26.75 20.92 15.93
N ALA A 60 -26.65 21.40 14.69
CA ALA A 60 -27.51 22.44 14.19
C ALA A 60 -28.91 21.85 13.93
N LYS A 61 -29.92 22.31 14.67
CA LYS A 61 -31.32 22.01 14.35
C LYS A 61 -31.58 22.47 12.91
N SER A 62 -31.89 21.52 12.02
CA SER A 62 -32.33 21.82 10.67
C SER A 62 -33.48 22.83 10.76
N ARG A 63 -33.28 24.06 10.30
CA ARG A 63 -34.27 25.15 10.42
C ARG A 63 -35.39 24.97 9.38
N GLY A 64 -36.10 23.84 9.44
CA GLY A 64 -37.22 23.51 8.55
C GLY A 64 -36.82 23.48 7.06
N LYS A 65 -37.62 24.13 6.20
CA LYS A 65 -37.41 24.24 4.74
C LYS A 65 -36.10 24.94 4.32
N ARG A 66 -35.30 25.48 5.24
CA ARG A 66 -34.11 26.29 4.96
C ARG A 66 -32.84 25.47 4.66
N GLY A 67 -32.94 24.15 4.54
CA GLY A 67 -31.84 23.29 4.10
C GLY A 67 -30.88 22.87 5.21
N ARG A 68 -29.98 21.94 4.89
CA ARG A 68 -28.99 21.41 5.82
C ARG A 68 -27.89 22.44 6.09
N VAL A 69 -27.49 22.54 7.35
CA VAL A 69 -26.32 23.32 7.77
C VAL A 69 -25.11 22.39 7.77
N PHE A 70 -23.99 22.86 7.25
CA PHE A 70 -22.73 22.11 7.21
C PHE A 70 -21.76 22.73 8.21
N SER A 71 -20.97 21.89 8.90
CA SER A 71 -19.95 22.36 9.83
C SER A 71 -18.61 22.58 9.12
N GLU A 72 -18.23 21.65 8.26
CA GLU A 72 -16.91 21.60 7.63
C GLU A 72 -17.03 21.17 6.17
N GLY A 73 -16.03 21.49 5.36
CA GLY A 73 -15.99 21.13 3.95
C GLY A 73 -14.60 20.80 3.43
N TRP A 74 -14.56 19.96 2.40
CA TRP A 74 -13.35 19.61 1.66
C TRP A 74 -13.63 19.81 0.17
N VAL A 75 -12.77 20.59 -0.47
CA VAL A 75 -12.84 20.91 -1.90
C VAL A 75 -11.56 20.44 -2.56
N GLU A 76 -11.67 19.54 -3.53
CA GLU A 76 -10.55 19.09 -4.34
C GLU A 76 -10.41 19.96 -5.58
N PHE A 77 -9.22 20.47 -5.83
CA PHE A 77 -8.81 21.05 -7.10
C PHE A 77 -7.96 20.04 -7.87
N LYS A 78 -8.13 20.01 -9.19
CA LYS A 78 -7.30 19.14 -10.04
C LYS A 78 -5.81 19.51 -10.01
N ASN A 79 -5.48 20.77 -9.68
CA ASN A 79 -4.12 21.26 -9.56
C ASN A 79 -3.81 21.81 -8.16
N LYS A 80 -2.86 21.19 -7.46
CA LYS A 80 -2.45 21.61 -6.10
C LYS A 80 -1.86 23.01 -6.03
N LYS A 81 -1.30 23.54 -7.13
CA LYS A 81 -0.80 24.91 -7.17
C LYS A 81 -1.94 25.92 -7.03
N ILE A 82 -3.04 25.68 -7.73
CA ILE A 82 -4.26 26.47 -7.62
C ILE A 82 -4.80 26.34 -6.20
N ALA A 83 -4.89 25.11 -5.67
CA ALA A 83 -5.36 24.90 -4.30
C ALA A 83 -4.58 25.73 -3.25
N LYS A 84 -3.25 25.77 -3.37
CA LYS A 84 -2.38 26.58 -2.50
C LYS A 84 -2.64 28.08 -2.66
N SER A 85 -2.72 28.56 -3.90
CA SER A 85 -2.98 29.98 -4.19
C SER A 85 -4.35 30.40 -3.65
N VAL A 86 -5.38 29.61 -3.91
CA VAL A 86 -6.76 29.86 -3.45
C VAL A 86 -6.81 29.92 -1.93
N ALA A 87 -6.17 28.96 -1.23
CA ALA A 87 -6.12 28.99 0.23
C ALA A 87 -5.38 30.23 0.75
N ALA A 88 -4.26 30.63 0.13
CA ALA A 88 -3.51 31.82 0.56
C ALA A 88 -4.28 33.13 0.28
N SER A 89 -4.97 33.23 -0.86
CA SER A 89 -5.64 34.46 -1.29
C SER A 89 -7.03 34.65 -0.68
N LEU A 90 -7.79 33.57 -0.46
CA LEU A 90 -9.17 33.66 0.03
C LEU A 90 -9.29 33.49 1.54
N ASN A 91 -8.29 32.95 2.22
CA ASN A 91 -8.39 32.83 3.67
C ASN A 91 -8.53 34.22 4.31
N CYS A 92 -9.48 34.34 5.23
CA CYS A 92 -9.89 35.58 5.88
C CYS A 92 -10.48 36.66 4.95
N MET A 93 -10.82 36.33 3.71
CA MET A 93 -11.49 37.27 2.79
C MET A 93 -13.02 37.20 2.91
N PRO A 94 -13.73 38.32 2.73
CA PRO A 94 -15.20 38.32 2.70
C PRO A 94 -15.74 37.52 1.52
N ILE A 95 -16.79 36.75 1.79
CA ILE A 95 -17.41 35.86 0.80
C ILE A 95 -18.23 36.67 -0.21
N GLY A 96 -18.93 37.69 0.30
CA GLY A 96 -19.80 38.53 -0.51
C GLY A 96 -19.16 39.86 -0.90
N GLY A 97 -19.36 40.26 -2.16
CA GLY A 97 -19.09 41.63 -2.60
C GLY A 97 -20.32 42.53 -2.44
N LYS A 98 -21.26 42.43 -3.40
CA LYS A 98 -22.43 43.31 -3.50
C LYS A 98 -23.29 43.30 -2.23
N LYS A 99 -23.87 44.46 -1.87
CA LYS A 99 -24.72 44.66 -0.67
C LYS A 99 -25.88 43.66 -0.52
N LYS A 100 -26.42 43.13 -1.63
CA LYS A 100 -27.53 42.16 -1.62
C LYS A 100 -27.11 40.71 -1.35
N ASN A 101 -25.81 40.42 -1.25
CA ASN A 101 -25.35 39.06 -1.00
C ASN A 101 -25.60 38.66 0.46
N LYS A 102 -26.22 37.50 0.67
CA LYS A 102 -26.57 36.99 2.00
C LYS A 102 -25.35 36.74 2.89
N TRP A 103 -24.21 36.41 2.27
CA TRP A 103 -22.96 36.07 2.97
C TRP A 103 -21.96 37.22 2.98
N ARG A 104 -22.43 38.47 2.92
CA ARG A 104 -21.55 39.65 2.83
C ARG A 104 -20.61 39.80 4.03
N GLU A 105 -21.13 39.53 5.22
CA GLU A 105 -20.41 39.71 6.48
C GLU A 105 -19.61 38.47 6.90
N GLU A 106 -19.82 37.36 6.20
CA GLU A 106 -19.09 36.13 6.48
C GLU A 106 -17.72 36.16 5.79
N LEU A 107 -16.72 35.63 6.50
CA LEU A 107 -15.36 35.48 6.02
C LEU A 107 -15.08 34.02 5.68
N TRP A 108 -14.30 33.81 4.63
CA TRP A 108 -13.74 32.51 4.30
C TRP A 108 -12.71 32.08 5.35
N ASN A 109 -12.86 30.86 5.88
CA ASN A 109 -11.82 30.21 6.70
C ASN A 109 -11.35 28.95 5.97
N ILE A 110 -10.17 29.06 5.37
CA ILE A 110 -9.70 28.15 4.33
C ILE A 110 -8.27 27.71 4.62
N LYS A 111 -8.01 26.40 4.57
CA LYS A 111 -6.66 25.85 4.74
C LYS A 111 -6.32 24.86 3.63
N TYR A 112 -5.16 25.02 3.01
CA TYR A 112 -4.61 23.98 2.14
C TYR A 112 -4.09 22.81 2.96
N LEU A 113 -4.47 21.59 2.59
CA LEU A 113 -4.01 20.37 3.26
C LEU A 113 -2.82 19.76 2.49
N HIS A 114 -1.62 19.87 3.07
CA HIS A 114 -0.42 19.32 2.44
C HIS A 114 -0.39 17.80 2.51
N ARG A 115 -0.02 17.15 1.40
CA ARG A 115 0.08 15.67 1.24
C ARG A 115 -1.24 14.93 1.53
N PHE A 116 -2.34 15.65 1.61
CA PHE A 116 -3.66 15.09 1.84
C PHE A 116 -4.33 14.77 0.50
N LYS A 117 -4.80 13.53 0.35
CA LYS A 117 -5.53 13.06 -0.84
C LYS A 117 -6.96 12.73 -0.44
N TRP A 118 -7.86 12.70 -1.43
CA TRP A 118 -9.28 12.46 -1.18
C TRP A 118 -9.54 11.12 -0.49
N ALA A 119 -8.73 10.10 -0.81
CA ALA A 119 -8.80 8.79 -0.16
C ALA A 119 -8.65 8.88 1.36
N HIS A 120 -7.85 9.82 1.86
CA HIS A 120 -7.60 9.98 3.30
C HIS A 120 -8.82 10.50 4.07
N LEU A 121 -9.79 11.14 3.40
CA LEU A 121 -11.00 11.66 4.05
C LEU A 121 -11.83 10.54 4.69
N ASN A 122 -11.88 9.37 4.04
CA ASN A 122 -12.61 8.19 4.52
C ASN A 122 -11.71 7.15 5.20
N GLU A 123 -10.39 7.36 5.17
CA GLU A 123 -9.40 6.36 5.57
C GLU A 123 -9.52 5.98 7.04
N ARG A 124 -9.72 6.93 7.95
CA ARG A 124 -9.89 6.63 9.38
C ARG A 124 -11.10 5.73 9.65
N LEU A 125 -12.26 6.08 9.09
CA LEU A 125 -13.48 5.28 9.26
C LEU A 125 -13.35 3.90 8.61
N ALA A 126 -12.72 3.84 7.43
CA ALA A 126 -12.45 2.57 6.74
C ALA A 126 -11.47 1.70 7.53
N TYR A 127 -10.42 2.29 8.10
CA TYR A 127 -9.43 1.61 8.92
C TYR A 127 -10.05 1.06 10.20
N GLU A 128 -10.80 1.87 10.95
CA GLU A 128 -11.50 1.43 12.17
C GLU A 128 -12.46 0.27 11.88
N LYS A 129 -13.25 0.36 10.80
CA LYS A 129 -14.12 -0.73 10.36
C LYS A 129 -13.36 -1.98 9.94
N ALA A 130 -12.25 -1.83 9.20
CA ALA A 130 -11.43 -2.95 8.76
C ALA A 130 -10.81 -3.69 9.95
N VAL A 131 -10.20 -2.95 10.89
CA VAL A 131 -9.62 -3.51 12.13
C VAL A 131 -10.69 -4.24 12.95
N HIS A 132 -11.86 -3.63 13.13
CA HIS A 132 -12.96 -4.27 13.85
C HIS A 132 -13.42 -5.56 13.15
N SER A 133 -13.62 -5.52 11.83
CA SER A 133 -14.04 -6.70 11.05
C SER A 133 -13.01 -7.83 11.11
N GLN A 134 -11.72 -7.50 11.12
CA GLN A 134 -10.63 -8.46 11.23
C GLN A 134 -10.61 -9.10 12.61
N ARG A 135 -10.77 -8.31 13.67
CA ARG A 135 -10.86 -8.81 15.04
C ARG A 135 -12.05 -9.77 15.20
N MET A 136 -13.24 -9.36 14.77
CA MET A 136 -14.43 -10.22 14.81
C MET A 136 -14.22 -11.53 14.03
N ARG A 137 -13.59 -11.47 12.85
CA ARG A 137 -13.27 -12.67 12.06
C ARG A 137 -12.30 -13.59 12.78
N ALA A 138 -11.30 -13.05 13.46
CA ALA A 138 -10.35 -13.84 14.24
C ALA A 138 -11.03 -14.53 15.44
N GLU A 139 -11.88 -13.81 16.17
CA GLU A 139 -12.66 -14.34 17.29
C GLU A 139 -13.61 -15.45 16.82
N ILE A 140 -14.35 -15.24 15.73
CA ILE A 140 -15.22 -16.27 15.13
C ILE A 140 -14.40 -17.48 14.67
N SER A 141 -13.23 -17.27 14.05
CA SER A 141 -12.37 -18.37 13.60
C SER A 141 -11.83 -19.19 14.77
N GLN A 142 -11.55 -18.56 15.91
CA GLN A 142 -11.11 -19.27 17.11
C GLN A 142 -12.25 -20.11 17.68
N ALA A 143 -13.42 -19.51 17.90
CA ALA A 143 -14.59 -20.22 18.42
C ALA A 143 -15.00 -21.39 17.50
N LYS A 144 -14.97 -21.21 16.18
CA LYS A 144 -15.23 -22.30 15.21
C LYS A 144 -14.20 -23.42 15.32
N ARG A 145 -12.92 -23.09 15.52
CA ARG A 145 -11.86 -24.10 15.67
C ARG A 145 -12.07 -24.94 16.94
N GLU A 146 -12.42 -24.29 18.04
CA GLU A 146 -12.72 -24.96 19.31
C GLU A 146 -13.98 -25.82 19.19
N ALA A 147 -15.08 -25.28 18.65
CA ALA A 147 -16.32 -26.04 18.43
C ALA A 147 -16.11 -27.26 17.51
N ASN A 148 -15.43 -27.08 16.38
CA ASN A 148 -15.13 -28.18 15.45
C ASN A 148 -14.26 -29.26 16.11
N PHE A 149 -13.32 -28.87 16.98
CA PHE A 149 -12.50 -29.82 17.73
C PHE A 149 -13.34 -30.67 18.68
N TYR A 150 -14.30 -30.08 19.39
CA TYR A 150 -15.20 -30.83 20.28
C TYR A 150 -16.12 -31.77 19.50
N VAL A 151 -16.69 -31.33 18.38
CA VAL A 151 -17.53 -32.18 17.51
C VAL A 151 -16.74 -33.37 16.99
N GLN A 152 -15.53 -33.14 16.45
CA GLN A 152 -14.67 -34.22 15.96
C GLN A 152 -14.29 -35.21 17.06
N ASN A 153 -14.00 -34.75 18.28
CA ASN A 153 -13.68 -35.64 19.40
C ASN A 153 -14.90 -36.44 19.87
N ALA A 154 -16.09 -35.84 19.86
CA ALA A 154 -17.33 -36.55 20.18
C ALA A 154 -17.62 -37.65 19.17
N GLU A 155 -17.51 -37.36 17.87
CA GLU A 155 -17.67 -38.35 16.79
C GLU A 155 -16.63 -39.47 16.88
N LYS A 156 -15.36 -39.13 17.13
CA LYS A 156 -14.29 -40.13 17.36
C LYS A 156 -14.62 -41.03 18.55
N ASN A 157 -15.04 -40.46 19.67
CA ASN A 157 -15.43 -41.21 20.87
C ASN A 157 -16.65 -42.11 20.62
N GLU A 158 -17.64 -41.64 19.86
CA GLU A 158 -18.80 -42.46 19.50
C GLU A 158 -18.40 -43.64 18.60
N ARG A 159 -17.55 -43.40 17.59
CA ARG A 159 -17.01 -44.45 16.73
C ARG A 159 -16.23 -45.49 17.54
N LEU A 160 -15.36 -45.04 18.45
CA LEU A 160 -14.61 -45.93 19.34
C LEU A 160 -15.53 -46.76 20.24
N LYS A 161 -16.59 -46.16 20.81
CA LYS A 161 -17.61 -46.89 21.59
C LYS A 161 -18.35 -47.93 20.76
N LYS A 162 -18.73 -47.63 19.51
CA LYS A 162 -19.37 -48.58 18.59
C LYS A 162 -18.44 -49.76 18.28
N LEU A 163 -17.15 -49.49 18.00
CA LEU A 163 -16.12 -50.50 17.79
C LEU A 163 -15.93 -51.39 19.02
N ALA A 164 -15.79 -50.80 20.22
CA ALA A 164 -15.65 -51.55 21.47
C ALA A 164 -16.85 -52.48 21.74
N LYS A 165 -18.07 -52.00 21.51
CA LYS A 165 -19.31 -52.80 21.64
C LYS A 165 -19.36 -53.97 20.64
N ARG A 166 -18.89 -53.78 19.40
CA ARG A 166 -18.79 -54.86 18.39
C ARG A 166 -17.77 -55.93 18.80
N LYS A 167 -16.61 -55.51 19.32
CA LYS A 167 -15.58 -56.43 19.85
C LYS A 167 -16.08 -57.24 21.04
N LEU A 168 -16.80 -56.62 21.97
CA LEU A 168 -17.36 -57.29 23.15
C LEU A 168 -18.50 -58.28 22.83
N LYS A 169 -19.25 -58.06 21.75
CA LYS A 169 -20.33 -58.96 21.32
C LYS A 169 -19.86 -60.21 20.55
N GLY A 170 -18.56 -60.37 20.32
CA GLY A 170 -18.00 -61.60 19.75
C GLY A 170 -18.51 -61.95 18.34
N ASP A 171 -18.93 -60.94 17.56
CA ASP A 171 -19.55 -61.15 16.26
C ASP A 171 -18.48 -61.45 15.20
N LYS A 172 -18.17 -62.73 15.00
CA LYS A 172 -17.26 -63.25 13.95
C LYS A 172 -18.00 -63.36 12.61
N ASN A 173 -18.51 -62.25 12.08
CA ASN A 173 -18.95 -62.20 10.69
C ASN A 173 -18.24 -61.05 9.96
N GLU A 174 -17.10 -61.40 9.37
CA GLU A 174 -16.38 -60.58 8.40
C GLU A 174 -17.20 -60.47 7.11
N LYS A 175 -17.80 -59.31 6.90
CA LYS A 175 -17.88 -58.59 5.61
C LYS A 175 -18.75 -57.36 5.81
N VAL A 176 -18.10 -56.23 6.07
CA VAL A 176 -18.69 -54.93 5.75
C VAL A 176 -17.65 -54.23 4.88
N GLN A 177 -18.09 -53.89 3.67
CA GLN A 177 -17.32 -53.27 2.61
C GLN A 177 -16.46 -52.13 3.15
N GLU A 178 -15.16 -52.33 3.00
CA GLU A 178 -14.11 -51.36 3.09
C GLU A 178 -14.24 -50.43 1.87
N SER A 179 -14.89 -49.27 2.04
CA SER A 179 -14.48 -48.10 1.27
C SER A 179 -13.24 -47.55 2.00
N GLY A 180 -12.09 -47.88 1.42
CA GLY A 180 -10.78 -47.85 2.07
C GLY A 180 -10.41 -46.53 2.73
N ILE A 181 -9.70 -46.66 3.86
CA ILE A 181 -8.63 -45.78 4.34
C ILE A 181 -7.82 -46.59 5.36
N ASP A 182 -6.52 -46.70 5.09
CA ASP A 182 -5.52 -47.56 5.74
C ASP A 182 -5.43 -47.42 7.26
N GLN A 183 -5.53 -48.55 7.99
CA GLN A 183 -5.46 -48.58 9.45
C GLN A 183 -4.06 -48.41 10.04
N ASP A 184 -2.99 -48.64 9.26
CA ASP A 184 -1.60 -48.50 9.71
C ASP A 184 -1.14 -47.04 9.84
N SER A 185 -1.84 -46.10 9.18
CA SER A 185 -1.61 -44.67 9.36
C SER A 185 -2.09 -44.15 10.72
N SER A 186 -2.98 -44.85 11.44
CA SER A 186 -3.67 -44.27 12.60
C SER A 186 -2.82 -44.11 13.86
N PHE A 187 -1.81 -44.97 14.09
CA PHE A 187 -0.89 -44.84 15.22
C PHE A 187 0.16 -43.75 14.95
N ALA A 188 0.75 -43.74 13.74
CA ALA A 188 1.67 -42.69 13.31
C ALA A 188 1.00 -41.31 13.17
N GLU A 189 -0.27 -41.26 12.76
CA GLU A 189 -1.07 -40.03 12.71
C GLU A 189 -1.46 -39.56 14.11
N SER A 190 -1.66 -40.47 15.09
CA SER A 190 -1.95 -40.08 16.48
C SER A 190 -0.75 -39.41 17.17
N GLU A 191 0.48 -39.90 16.92
CA GLU A 191 1.71 -39.23 17.34
C GLU A 191 1.97 -37.93 16.58
N ARG A 192 1.67 -37.87 15.27
CA ARG A 192 1.74 -36.63 14.48
C ARG A 192 0.73 -35.60 14.96
N ILE A 193 -0.51 -35.99 15.27
CA ILE A 193 -1.56 -35.10 15.75
C ILE A 193 -1.22 -34.53 17.14
N TYR A 194 -0.64 -35.32 18.04
CA TYR A 194 -0.15 -34.82 19.34
C TYR A 194 1.11 -33.95 19.20
N LYS A 195 1.96 -34.19 18.19
CA LYS A 195 3.09 -33.29 17.86
C LYS A 195 2.68 -32.03 17.09
N VAL A 196 1.51 -31.98 16.46
CA VAL A 196 1.07 -30.85 15.60
C VAL A 196 0.46 -29.67 16.39
N ARG A 197 0.43 -29.68 17.72
CA ARG A 197 0.01 -28.49 18.49
C ARG A 197 0.69 -28.33 19.86
N LEU A 198 2.02 -28.27 19.89
CA LEU A 198 2.65 -27.27 20.75
C LEU A 198 2.82 -26.01 19.90
N LYS A 199 2.18 -24.91 20.31
CA LYS A 199 2.51 -23.60 19.73
C LYS A 199 3.97 -23.33 20.07
N GLU A 200 4.78 -23.02 19.06
CA GLU A 200 6.14 -22.54 19.26
C GLU A 200 6.08 -21.36 20.23
N THR A 201 6.91 -21.38 21.27
CA THR A 201 7.00 -20.27 22.21
C THR A 201 7.50 -19.03 21.47
N ASP A 202 7.21 -17.83 22.00
CA ASP A 202 7.67 -16.57 21.37
C ASP A 202 9.20 -16.56 21.14
N GLU A 203 9.96 -17.27 21.96
CA GLU A 203 11.40 -17.45 21.82
C GLU A 203 11.80 -18.26 20.57
N GLU A 204 11.08 -19.34 20.26
CA GLU A 204 11.32 -20.17 19.07
C GLU A 204 10.99 -19.41 17.78
N ILE A 205 9.91 -18.64 17.80
CA ILE A 205 9.51 -17.77 16.69
C ILE A 205 10.61 -16.72 16.44
N MET A 206 11.11 -16.08 17.51
CA MET A 206 12.20 -15.10 17.42
C MET A 206 13.50 -15.73 16.92
N LYS A 207 13.83 -16.96 17.34
CA LYS A 207 15.01 -17.69 16.88
C LYS A 207 14.91 -18.03 15.39
N LYS A 208 13.75 -18.48 14.91
CA LYS A 208 13.53 -18.73 13.47
C LYS A 208 13.60 -17.47 12.64
N LYS A 209 13.07 -16.35 13.13
CA LYS A 209 13.15 -15.06 12.45
C LYS A 209 14.60 -14.60 12.31
N ARG A 210 15.40 -14.68 13.39
CA ARG A 210 16.85 -14.40 13.36
C ARG A 210 17.62 -15.30 12.40
N LEU A 211 17.31 -16.59 12.37
CA LEU A 211 17.93 -17.55 11.44
C LEU A 211 17.58 -17.25 9.98
N LYS A 212 16.35 -16.78 9.71
CA LYS A 212 15.92 -16.39 8.36
C LYS A 212 16.60 -15.09 7.92
N GLU A 213 16.65 -14.09 8.78
CA GLU A 213 17.39 -12.84 8.55
C GLU A 213 18.89 -13.09 8.32
N ALA A 214 19.51 -14.02 9.06
CA ALA A 214 20.89 -14.43 8.86
C ALA A 214 21.12 -15.20 7.54
N LYS A 215 20.14 -15.97 7.07
CA LYS A 215 20.21 -16.65 5.77
C LYS A 215 20.04 -15.66 4.61
N ASP A 216 19.13 -14.70 4.76
CA ASP A 216 18.88 -13.66 3.75
C ASP A 216 20.07 -12.69 3.66
N SER A 217 20.71 -12.34 4.77
CA SER A 217 21.95 -11.54 4.77
C SER A 217 23.14 -12.29 4.14
N LYS A 218 23.30 -13.58 4.44
CA LYS A 218 24.32 -14.43 3.77
C LYS A 218 24.06 -14.57 2.27
N LYS A 219 22.79 -14.70 1.84
CA LYS A 219 22.41 -14.77 0.42
C LYS A 219 22.72 -13.47 -0.31
N THR A 220 22.42 -12.34 0.33
CA THR A 220 22.71 -11.00 -0.21
C THR A 220 24.23 -10.78 -0.32
N ARG A 221 25.00 -11.17 0.70
CA ARG A 221 26.47 -11.07 0.68
C ARG A 221 27.11 -11.94 -0.42
N ARG A 222 26.63 -13.18 -0.62
CA ARG A 222 27.09 -14.04 -1.73
C ARG A 222 26.75 -13.46 -3.10
N LYS A 223 25.58 -12.82 -3.24
CA LYS A 223 25.19 -12.17 -4.50
C LYS A 223 26.09 -10.97 -4.82
N ASN A 224 26.47 -10.19 -3.81
CA ASN A 224 27.37 -9.05 -3.99
C ASN A 224 28.80 -9.48 -4.32
N LEU A 225 29.32 -10.53 -3.67
CA LEU A 225 30.65 -11.09 -3.98
C LEU A 225 30.72 -11.58 -5.44
N ASN A 226 29.70 -12.30 -5.90
CA ASN A 226 29.64 -12.76 -7.29
C ASN A 226 29.54 -11.59 -8.30
N SER A 227 28.90 -10.47 -7.94
CA SER A 227 28.86 -9.29 -8.82
C SER A 227 30.18 -8.53 -8.89
N GLU A 228 30.94 -8.51 -7.78
CA GLU A 228 32.27 -7.89 -7.72
C GLU A 228 33.32 -8.73 -8.46
N GLU A 229 33.27 -10.07 -8.34
CA GLU A 229 34.12 -10.98 -9.12
C GLU A 229 33.90 -10.84 -10.63
N MET A 230 32.63 -10.74 -11.06
CA MET A 230 32.31 -10.54 -12.49
C MET A 230 32.82 -9.21 -13.04
N GLN A 231 32.80 -8.13 -12.25
CA GLN A 231 33.38 -6.84 -12.64
C GLN A 231 34.91 -6.86 -12.66
N GLY A 232 35.55 -7.58 -11.73
CA GLY A 232 37.00 -7.78 -11.70
C GLY A 232 37.52 -8.54 -12.92
N ASP A 233 36.81 -9.60 -13.32
CA ASP A 233 37.13 -10.38 -14.52
C ASP A 233 36.92 -9.56 -15.81
N GLU A 234 35.91 -8.70 -15.86
CA GLU A 234 35.66 -7.81 -16.99
C GLU A 234 36.73 -6.74 -17.13
N LEU A 235 37.17 -6.14 -16.02
CA LEU A 235 38.30 -5.20 -15.97
C LEU A 235 39.63 -5.88 -16.32
N SER A 236 39.84 -7.12 -15.88
CA SER A 236 41.00 -7.95 -16.24
C SER A 236 41.04 -8.22 -17.75
N LYS A 237 39.90 -8.60 -18.34
CA LYS A 237 39.75 -8.82 -19.79
C LYS A 237 40.00 -7.54 -20.58
N GLN A 238 39.43 -6.41 -20.16
CA GLN A 238 39.66 -5.10 -20.78
C GLN A 238 41.12 -4.67 -20.69
N LYS A 239 41.78 -4.84 -19.54
CA LYS A 239 43.22 -4.58 -19.40
C LYS A 239 44.05 -5.46 -20.34
N SER A 240 43.78 -6.76 -20.39
CA SER A 240 44.50 -7.68 -21.29
C SER A 240 44.30 -7.35 -22.77
N PHE A 241 43.11 -6.89 -23.15
CA PHE A 241 42.77 -6.47 -24.50
C PHE A 241 43.52 -5.19 -24.88
N LEU A 242 43.57 -4.20 -23.98
CA LEU A 242 44.34 -2.98 -24.17
C LEU A 242 45.85 -3.24 -24.25
N THR A 243 46.39 -4.15 -23.43
CA THR A 243 47.80 -4.55 -23.52
C THR A 243 48.12 -5.22 -24.86
N LYS A 244 47.21 -6.05 -25.40
CA LYS A 244 47.38 -6.67 -26.74
C LYS A 244 47.34 -5.65 -27.88
N ILE A 245 46.54 -4.60 -27.76
CA ILE A 245 46.47 -3.53 -28.78
C ILE A 245 47.74 -2.66 -28.75
N PHE A 246 48.19 -2.26 -27.56
CA PHE A 246 49.33 -1.35 -27.43
C PHE A 246 50.71 -2.04 -27.54
N SER A 247 50.82 -3.35 -27.29
CA SER A 247 52.10 -4.06 -27.51
C SER A 247 52.33 -4.48 -28.97
N ALA A 248 51.30 -4.44 -29.83
CA ALA A 248 51.42 -4.79 -31.25
C ALA A 248 51.89 -3.62 -32.14
N GLY A 249 52.14 -2.43 -31.55
CA GLY A 249 52.50 -1.20 -32.27
C GLY A 249 53.95 -0.73 -32.10
N ALA A 250 54.83 -1.50 -31.45
CA ALA A 250 56.24 -1.14 -31.27
C ALA A 250 57.13 -2.11 -32.07
N GLY A 251 57.24 -1.88 -33.37
CA GLY A 251 58.13 -2.67 -34.23
C GLY A 251 57.94 -2.42 -35.72
N ALA A 252 58.19 -1.20 -36.19
CA ALA A 252 58.64 -0.88 -37.56
C ALA A 252 58.77 0.65 -37.69
N ASP A 253 60.00 1.17 -37.59
CA ASP A 253 60.63 1.86 -38.73
C ASP A 253 62.10 2.19 -38.40
N SER A 254 62.93 1.78 -39.35
CA SER A 254 64.38 1.90 -39.47
C SER A 254 64.76 3.12 -40.29
N GLU A 255 65.91 3.75 -39.98
CA GLU A 255 66.92 4.31 -40.92
C GLU A 255 68.02 4.99 -40.05
N GLN A 256 69.23 4.42 -39.95
CA GLN A 256 70.43 4.69 -40.77
C GLN A 256 70.88 6.16 -40.79
N GLU A 257 72.05 6.45 -40.19
CA GLU A 257 73.13 7.24 -40.82
C GLU A 257 74.44 7.15 -40.01
N ASP A 258 75.55 7.27 -40.75
CA ASP A 258 76.92 6.86 -40.47
C ASP A 258 77.74 7.84 -39.59
N ASP A 259 78.66 7.28 -38.77
CA ASP A 259 80.10 7.59 -38.55
C ASP A 259 80.59 7.09 -37.17
#